data_AF-A0A0K8Q0A9-F1
#
_entry.id   AF-A0A0K8Q0A9-F1
#
_cell.length_a   1.000
_cell.length_b   1.000
_cell.length_c   1.000
_cell.angle_alpha   90.00
_cell.angle_beta   90.00
_cell.angle_gamma   90.00
#
_symmetry.space_group_name_H-M   'P 1'
#
loop_
_entity.id
_entity.type
_entity.pdbx_description
1 polymer ?
#
loop_
_entity_poly.entity_id
_entity_poly.type
_entity_poly.pdbx_seq_one_letter_code
_entity_poly.pdbx_strand_id
1 'polypeptide(L)'
;MDISFQLVQILFMQFASVGLGLVGGVFVIMQAAQRHADRQRRTFEIFFPSTMNQEQTLAFIRSLSGLPKPKFMQPIYAVSFERYADEAGERFFIHTPGRIAARLDELFYEHIDGSMEKIEDEDDPIATMKWQAATELAMPGGSLLKSLRILDVQGTSHSMNAQFKSLNPGEATVLQWCIFPQRPRAAESADKEFVADHTFSAIARLGAAGEYAQGMVKDLSSVFKSVESPGARFQKRLMPNVGERINLRSSTAGFPILINAKEFSALMGWPLNGSGARRAKRIAPTLMHDSQGIVIGTPNSPKQQNRRVAIPESALTVHTWVIGPSGTGKSTCCTASRPRLWIADSG
;
A
#
# COMPACT_ATOMS: atom_id res chain seq x y z
N MET A 1 34.57 -4.34 -56.08
CA MET A 1 33.63 -4.44 -54.94
C MET A 1 32.30 -4.83 -55.54
N ASP A 2 31.83 -6.04 -55.28
CA ASP A 2 30.72 -6.64 -56.05
C ASP A 2 29.38 -5.97 -55.75
N ILE A 3 28.65 -5.61 -56.80
CA ILE A 3 27.30 -5.01 -56.74
C ILE A 3 26.34 -5.93 -55.95
N SER A 4 26.53 -7.25 -56.04
CA SER A 4 25.75 -8.24 -55.28
C SER A 4 25.90 -8.08 -53.77
N PHE A 5 27.11 -7.78 -53.29
CA PHE A 5 27.39 -7.61 -51.86
C PHE A 5 26.71 -6.35 -51.30
N GLN A 6 26.71 -5.25 -52.07
CA GLN A 6 26.05 -3.99 -51.67
C GLN A 6 24.52 -4.14 -51.56
N LEU A 7 23.88 -4.87 -52.49
CA LEU A 7 22.43 -5.10 -52.46
C LEU A 7 22.00 -5.90 -51.22
N VAL A 8 22.78 -6.92 -50.82
CA VAL A 8 22.50 -7.71 -49.62
C VAL A 8 22.62 -6.86 -48.35
N GLN A 9 23.62 -5.98 -48.26
CA GLN A 9 23.78 -5.07 -47.12
C GLN A 9 22.61 -4.08 -46.99
N ILE A 10 22.16 -3.50 -48.11
CA ILE A 10 21.02 -2.56 -48.11
C ILE A 10 19.75 -3.27 -47.64
N LEU A 11 19.47 -4.45 -48.18
CA LEU A 11 18.30 -5.24 -47.80
C LEU A 11 18.32 -5.61 -46.31
N PHE A 12 19.48 -6.02 -45.79
CA PHE A 12 19.66 -6.30 -44.36
C PHE A 12 19.41 -5.06 -43.49
N MET A 13 19.96 -3.89 -43.86
CA MET A 13 19.73 -2.64 -43.13
C MET A 13 18.27 -2.22 -43.14
N GLN A 14 17.55 -2.43 -44.26
CA GLN A 14 16.11 -2.14 -44.33
C GLN A 14 15.31 -3.08 -43.43
N PHE A 15 15.58 -4.39 -43.46
CA PHE A 15 14.92 -5.36 -42.59
C PHE A 15 15.21 -5.10 -41.10
N ALA A 16 16.45 -4.77 -40.75
CA ALA A 16 16.82 -4.39 -39.38
C ALA A 16 16.07 -3.14 -38.93
N SER A 17 15.96 -2.14 -39.82
CA SER A 17 15.26 -0.88 -39.53
C SER A 17 13.76 -1.09 -39.32
N VAL A 18 13.12 -1.91 -40.17
CA VAL A 18 11.71 -2.31 -40.03
C VAL A 18 11.51 -3.12 -38.75
N GLY A 19 12.41 -4.07 -38.45
CA GLY A 19 12.38 -4.87 -37.23
C GLY A 19 12.48 -4.03 -35.96
N LEU A 20 13.43 -3.09 -35.90
CA LEU A 20 13.58 -2.15 -34.78
C LEU A 20 12.36 -1.22 -34.67
N GLY A 21 11.83 -0.76 -35.79
CA GLY A 21 10.60 0.04 -35.82
C GLY A 21 9.39 -0.69 -35.25
N LEU A 22 9.22 -1.98 -35.59
CA LEU A 22 8.15 -2.82 -35.06
C LEU A 22 8.32 -3.07 -33.55
N VAL A 23 9.53 -3.41 -33.10
CA VAL A 23 9.81 -3.61 -31.66
C VAL A 23 9.58 -2.32 -30.87
N GLY A 24 10.04 -1.18 -31.40
CA GLY A 24 9.81 0.13 -30.80
C GLY A 24 8.33 0.49 -30.74
N GLY A 25 7.58 0.24 -31.83
CA GLY A 25 6.13 0.46 -31.89
C GLY A 25 5.37 -0.37 -30.86
N VAL A 26 5.68 -1.67 -30.75
CA VAL A 26 5.09 -2.57 -29.74
C VAL A 26 5.41 -2.06 -28.32
N PHE A 27 6.66 -1.64 -28.06
CA PHE A 27 7.05 -1.10 -26.77
C PHE A 27 6.26 0.16 -26.39
N VAL A 28 6.10 1.11 -27.33
CA VAL A 28 5.31 2.34 -27.12
C VAL A 28 3.84 2.01 -26.84
N ILE A 29 3.24 1.11 -27.62
CA ILE A 29 1.84 0.67 -27.40
C ILE A 29 1.69 0.03 -26.03
N MET A 30 2.59 -0.87 -25.64
CA MET A 30 2.58 -1.52 -24.33
C MET A 30 2.75 -0.50 -23.19
N GLN A 31 3.62 0.50 -23.36
CA GLN A 31 3.83 1.55 -22.38
C GLN A 31 2.59 2.46 -22.25
N ALA A 32 1.94 2.81 -23.36
CA ALA A 32 0.70 3.59 -23.36
C ALA A 32 -0.45 2.81 -22.70
N ALA A 33 -0.60 1.52 -23.03
CA ALA A 33 -1.57 0.63 -22.41
C ALA A 33 -1.32 0.48 -20.90
N GLN A 34 -0.07 0.35 -20.48
CA GLN A 34 0.29 0.30 -19.06
C GLN A 34 -0.05 1.61 -18.33
N ARG A 35 0.29 2.77 -18.91
CA ARG A 35 -0.06 4.08 -18.32
C ARG A 35 -1.57 4.26 -18.20
N HIS A 36 -2.33 3.82 -19.21
CA HIS A 36 -3.78 3.85 -19.15
C HIS A 36 -4.32 2.95 -18.04
N ALA A 37 -3.82 1.71 -17.92
CA ALA A 37 -4.18 0.80 -16.84
C ALA A 37 -3.81 1.35 -15.45
N ASP A 38 -2.65 2.00 -15.32
CA ASP A 38 -2.20 2.61 -14.07
C ASP A 38 -3.11 3.78 -13.65
N ARG A 39 -3.65 4.56 -14.59
CA ARG A 39 -4.64 5.62 -14.31
C ARG A 39 -6.02 5.09 -13.91
N GLN A 40 -6.34 3.83 -14.19
CA GLN A 40 -7.62 3.20 -13.85
C GLN A 40 -7.57 2.43 -12.51
N ARG A 41 -6.51 2.62 -11.73
CA ARG A 41 -6.39 2.01 -10.41
C ARG A 41 -7.42 2.60 -9.45
N ARG A 42 -7.89 1.78 -8.53
CA ARG A 42 -8.72 2.22 -7.40
C ARG A 42 -7.87 2.19 -6.14
N THR A 43 -7.89 3.28 -5.39
CA THR A 43 -7.21 3.44 -4.11
C THR A 43 -8.14 3.05 -2.97
N PHE A 44 -7.64 2.25 -2.04
CA PHE A 44 -8.33 1.94 -0.79
C PHE A 44 -7.42 2.24 0.40
N GLU A 45 -7.93 2.90 1.44
CA GLU A 45 -7.29 2.95 2.76
C GLU A 45 -7.56 1.66 3.50
N ILE A 46 -6.54 1.14 4.16
CA ILE A 46 -6.62 -0.09 4.93
C ILE A 46 -6.62 0.24 6.42
N PHE A 47 -7.57 -0.34 7.15
CA PHE A 47 -7.62 -0.30 8.60
C PHE A 47 -7.42 -1.70 9.16
N PHE A 48 -6.33 -1.89 9.90
CA PHE A 48 -6.00 -3.17 10.52
C PHE A 48 -6.69 -3.33 11.88
N PRO A 49 -7.15 -4.54 12.23
CA PRO A 49 -7.65 -4.82 13.57
C PRO A 49 -6.49 -4.90 14.57
N SER A 50 -6.76 -4.59 15.83
CA SER A 50 -5.77 -4.75 16.92
C SER A 50 -5.46 -6.21 17.24
N THR A 51 -6.24 -7.16 16.72
CA THR A 51 -6.02 -8.60 16.85
C THR A 51 -5.20 -9.18 15.71
N MET A 52 -4.81 -8.36 14.72
CA MET A 52 -4.08 -8.83 13.55
C MET A 52 -2.74 -9.44 13.97
N ASN A 53 -2.50 -10.67 13.53
CA ASN A 53 -1.22 -11.36 13.73
C ASN A 53 -0.47 -11.57 12.41
N GLN A 54 0.75 -12.10 12.53
CA GLN A 54 1.61 -12.40 11.38
C GLN A 54 1.02 -13.47 10.45
N GLU A 55 0.36 -14.49 10.99
CA GLU A 55 -0.19 -15.60 10.19
C GLU A 55 -1.31 -15.12 9.27
N GLN A 56 -2.21 -14.26 9.78
CA GLN A 56 -3.27 -13.61 8.99
C GLN A 56 -2.69 -12.77 7.86
N THR A 57 -1.67 -11.96 8.17
CA THR A 57 -0.96 -11.16 7.15
C THR A 57 -0.34 -12.06 6.09
N LEU A 58 0.32 -13.14 6.49
CA LEU A 58 0.97 -14.07 5.58
C LEU A 58 -0.06 -14.82 4.72
N ALA A 59 -1.17 -15.27 5.29
CA ALA A 59 -2.27 -15.91 4.57
C ALA A 59 -2.84 -14.97 3.49
N PHE A 60 -3.10 -13.71 3.87
CA PHE A 60 -3.52 -12.68 2.92
C PHE A 60 -2.50 -12.50 1.79
N ILE A 61 -1.22 -12.31 2.09
CA ILE A 61 -0.18 -12.15 1.05
C ILE A 61 -0.12 -13.37 0.13
N ARG A 62 -0.18 -14.59 0.66
CA ARG A 62 -0.19 -15.82 -0.13
C ARG A 62 -1.40 -15.91 -1.05
N SER A 63 -2.57 -15.44 -0.61
CA SER A 63 -3.80 -15.39 -1.43
C SER A 63 -3.64 -14.53 -2.70
N LEU A 64 -2.75 -13.51 -2.66
CA LEU A 64 -2.42 -12.66 -3.81
C LEU A 64 -1.70 -13.43 -4.94
N SER A 65 -1.19 -14.63 -4.66
CA SER A 65 -0.60 -15.49 -5.70
C SER A 65 -1.63 -15.93 -6.76
N GLY A 66 -2.92 -15.90 -6.41
CA GLY A 66 -4.04 -16.22 -7.30
C GLY A 66 -4.48 -15.08 -8.23
N LEU A 67 -3.78 -13.94 -8.20
CA LEU A 67 -4.09 -12.80 -9.08
C LEU A 67 -3.80 -13.13 -10.56
N PRO A 68 -4.58 -12.54 -11.50
CA PRO A 68 -4.42 -12.81 -12.92
C PRO A 68 -3.04 -12.37 -13.41
N LYS A 69 -2.36 -13.29 -14.09
CA LYS A 69 -1.04 -13.05 -14.68
C LYS A 69 -1.19 -12.28 -15.99
N PRO A 70 -0.29 -11.35 -16.30
CA PRO A 70 -0.33 -10.64 -17.58
C PRO A 70 -0.15 -11.63 -18.73
N LYS A 71 -1.00 -11.53 -19.76
CA LYS A 71 -0.78 -12.22 -21.03
C LYS A 71 0.17 -11.40 -21.91
N PHE A 72 0.67 -12.02 -22.99
CA PHE A 72 1.50 -11.33 -23.97
C PHE A 72 0.81 -10.03 -24.46
N MET A 73 1.55 -8.93 -24.46
CA MET A 73 1.09 -7.56 -24.78
C MET A 73 -0.05 -6.98 -23.91
N GLN A 74 -0.40 -7.61 -22.78
CA GLN A 74 -1.36 -7.02 -21.84
C GLN A 74 -0.63 -6.21 -20.75
N PRO A 75 -1.28 -5.15 -20.22
CA PRO A 75 -0.77 -4.45 -19.04
C PRO A 75 -0.54 -5.39 -17.86
N ILE A 76 0.46 -5.07 -17.07
CA ILE A 76 0.75 -5.76 -15.81
C ILE A 76 -0.21 -5.21 -14.75
N TYR A 77 -1.08 -6.10 -14.28
CA TYR A 77 -2.04 -5.83 -13.22
C TYR A 77 -1.38 -6.00 -11.84
N ALA A 78 -0.37 -5.18 -11.55
CA ALA A 78 0.30 -5.19 -10.26
C ALA A 78 -0.56 -4.53 -9.17
N VAL A 79 -0.51 -5.08 -7.96
CA VAL A 79 -1.12 -4.47 -6.76
C VAL A 79 -0.06 -3.57 -6.11
N SER A 80 -0.43 -2.34 -5.77
CA SER A 80 0.43 -1.44 -5.00
C SER A 80 0.04 -1.52 -3.53
N PHE A 81 1.01 -1.69 -2.65
CA PHE A 81 0.87 -1.51 -1.21
C PHE A 81 1.65 -0.28 -0.82
N GLU A 82 1.01 0.63 -0.09
CA GLU A 82 1.62 1.87 0.31
C GLU A 82 1.50 2.04 1.81
N ARG A 83 2.60 2.46 2.41
CA ARG A 83 2.62 2.98 3.75
C ARG A 83 3.04 4.43 3.67
N TYR A 84 2.27 5.29 4.28
CA TYR A 84 2.47 6.72 4.27
C TYR A 84 2.39 7.25 5.69
N ALA A 85 3.23 8.23 6.00
CA ALA A 85 3.13 8.97 7.25
C ALA A 85 3.35 10.46 6.98
N ASP A 86 2.64 11.27 7.74
CA ASP A 86 2.82 12.71 7.87
C ASP A 86 2.54 13.13 9.33
N GLU A 87 2.35 14.43 9.56
CA GLU A 87 1.98 14.98 10.88
C GLU A 87 0.66 14.42 11.44
N ALA A 88 -0.27 13.96 10.60
CA ALA A 88 -1.54 13.37 11.03
C ALA A 88 -1.41 11.88 11.41
N GLY A 89 -0.26 11.28 11.14
CA GLY A 89 0.13 9.93 11.53
C GLY A 89 0.22 8.97 10.35
N GLU A 90 0.27 7.68 10.68
CA GLU A 90 0.48 6.62 9.70
C GLU A 90 -0.82 6.16 9.05
N ARG A 91 -0.79 5.97 7.73
CA ARG A 91 -1.88 5.46 6.89
C ARG A 91 -1.36 4.38 5.96
N PHE A 92 -2.23 3.43 5.62
CA PHE A 92 -1.90 2.32 4.75
C PHE A 92 -2.88 2.30 3.59
N PHE A 93 -2.37 2.13 2.39
CA PHE A 93 -3.18 2.09 1.18
C PHE A 93 -2.88 0.86 0.35
N ILE A 94 -3.89 0.44 -0.40
CA ILE A 94 -3.78 -0.60 -1.41
C ILE A 94 -4.40 -0.11 -2.71
N HIS A 95 -3.67 -0.28 -3.80
CA HIS A 95 -4.10 0.16 -5.12
C HIS A 95 -4.26 -1.04 -6.02
N THR A 96 -5.45 -1.17 -6.57
CA THR A 96 -5.83 -2.32 -7.36
C THR A 96 -6.25 -1.89 -8.76
N PRO A 97 -5.92 -2.68 -9.80
CA PRO A 97 -6.58 -2.52 -11.07
C PRO A 97 -8.08 -2.77 -10.93
N GLY A 98 -8.92 -1.93 -11.53
CA GLY A 98 -10.37 -1.91 -11.28
C GLY A 98 -11.10 -3.26 -11.43
N ARG A 99 -10.61 -4.17 -12.28
CA ARG A 99 -11.19 -5.52 -12.47
C ARG A 99 -10.96 -6.48 -11.29
N ILE A 100 -9.93 -6.23 -10.48
CA ILE A 100 -9.50 -7.12 -9.39
C ILE A 100 -9.97 -6.60 -8.03
N ALA A 101 -10.34 -5.32 -7.94
CA ALA A 101 -10.70 -4.63 -6.71
C ALA A 101 -11.70 -5.43 -5.83
N ALA A 102 -12.79 -5.93 -6.42
CA ALA A 102 -13.82 -6.67 -5.68
C ALA A 102 -13.28 -7.97 -5.06
N ARG A 103 -12.42 -8.70 -5.80
CA ARG A 103 -11.80 -9.93 -5.31
C ARG A 103 -10.79 -9.65 -4.21
N LEU A 104 -10.05 -8.54 -4.31
CA LEU A 104 -9.08 -8.19 -3.27
C LEU A 104 -9.77 -7.78 -1.97
N ASP A 105 -10.94 -7.14 -2.08
CA ASP A 105 -11.81 -6.84 -0.95
C ASP A 105 -12.21 -8.09 -0.18
N GLU A 106 -12.75 -9.08 -0.90
CA GLU A 106 -13.10 -10.38 -0.34
C GLU A 106 -11.91 -11.08 0.31
N LEU A 107 -10.76 -11.16 -0.38
CA LEU A 107 -9.54 -11.79 0.17
C LEU A 107 -9.02 -11.07 1.41
N PHE A 108 -9.10 -9.74 1.44
CA PHE A 108 -8.69 -8.96 2.60
C PHE A 108 -9.61 -9.26 3.78
N TYR A 109 -10.93 -9.17 3.60
CA TYR A 109 -11.91 -9.48 4.66
C TYR A 109 -11.80 -10.92 5.18
N GLU A 110 -11.55 -11.89 4.31
CA GLU A 110 -11.46 -13.31 4.68
C GLU A 110 -10.22 -13.59 5.56
N HIS A 111 -9.09 -12.97 5.25
CA HIS A 111 -7.83 -13.24 5.95
C HIS A 111 -7.50 -12.24 7.06
N ILE A 112 -7.98 -11.00 6.92
CA ILE A 112 -7.73 -9.88 7.83
C ILE A 112 -9.10 -9.31 8.19
N ASP A 113 -9.50 -9.43 9.46
CA ASP A 113 -10.73 -8.83 10.02
C ASP A 113 -10.62 -7.28 10.12
N GLY A 114 -10.06 -6.66 9.10
CA GLY A 114 -9.92 -5.24 8.94
C GLY A 114 -11.03 -4.67 8.07
N SER A 115 -10.82 -3.46 7.60
CA SER A 115 -11.72 -2.84 6.63
C SER A 115 -10.92 -2.10 5.57
N MET A 116 -11.45 -2.07 4.35
CA MET A 116 -10.93 -1.26 3.27
C MET A 116 -11.93 -0.22 2.85
N GLU A 117 -11.45 0.99 2.63
CA GLU A 117 -12.28 2.13 2.28
C GLU A 117 -11.78 2.77 1.01
N LYS A 118 -12.65 2.82 -0.01
CA LYS A 118 -12.31 3.49 -1.27
C LYS A 118 -12.07 4.98 -1.00
N ILE A 119 -10.95 5.48 -1.48
CA ILE A 119 -10.60 6.90 -1.49
C ILE A 119 -10.76 7.44 -2.91
N GLU A 120 -11.28 8.65 -3.04
CA GLU A 120 -11.30 9.37 -4.32
C GLU A 120 -9.94 10.05 -4.56
N ASP A 121 -9.55 10.22 -5.82
CA ASP A 121 -8.20 10.67 -6.19
C ASP A 121 -7.81 12.02 -5.56
N GLU A 122 -8.78 12.90 -5.29
CA GLU A 122 -8.57 14.21 -4.65
C GLU A 122 -8.18 14.11 -3.16
N ASP A 123 -8.62 13.04 -2.50
CA ASP A 123 -8.38 12.76 -1.08
C ASP A 123 -7.14 11.88 -0.85
N ASP A 124 -6.47 11.45 -1.92
CA ASP A 124 -5.26 10.64 -1.88
C ASP A 124 -4.02 11.52 -1.64
N PRO A 125 -3.43 11.51 -0.42
CA PRO A 125 -2.32 12.39 -0.11
C PRO A 125 -1.07 12.06 -0.92
N ILE A 126 -0.90 10.80 -1.33
CA ILE A 126 0.30 10.35 -2.07
C ILE A 126 0.19 10.78 -3.53
N ALA A 127 -1.01 10.81 -4.11
CA ALA A 127 -1.23 11.26 -5.49
C ALA A 127 -0.89 12.75 -5.68
N THR A 128 -1.22 13.56 -4.67
CA THR A 128 -1.08 15.03 -4.70
C THR A 128 0.25 15.52 -4.14
N MET A 129 0.98 14.68 -3.39
CA MET A 129 2.27 15.03 -2.79
C MET A 129 3.35 15.33 -3.83
N LYS A 130 4.13 16.38 -3.58
CA LYS A 130 5.36 16.68 -4.34
C LYS A 130 6.57 16.12 -3.60
N TRP A 131 6.99 14.91 -3.97
CA TRP A 131 8.17 14.26 -3.39
C TRP A 131 9.45 15.02 -3.75
N GLN A 132 10.13 15.57 -2.75
CA GLN A 132 11.38 16.31 -2.90
C GLN A 132 12.59 15.38 -2.99
N ALA A 133 12.49 14.21 -2.37
CA ALA A 133 13.44 13.10 -2.54
C ALA A 133 12.67 11.82 -2.83
N ALA A 134 13.15 11.03 -3.80
CA ALA A 134 12.59 9.72 -4.09
C ALA A 134 13.66 8.78 -4.65
N THR A 135 13.51 7.48 -4.37
CA THR A 135 14.39 6.44 -4.91
C THR A 135 13.62 5.16 -5.19
N GLU A 136 13.98 4.46 -6.26
CA GLU A 136 13.49 3.12 -6.54
C GLU A 136 14.59 2.12 -6.15
N LEU A 137 14.22 1.00 -5.55
CA LEU A 137 15.14 -0.08 -5.18
C LEU A 137 15.07 -1.23 -6.20
N ALA A 138 16.20 -1.91 -6.35
CA ALA A 138 16.38 -3.08 -7.20
C ALA A 138 17.24 -4.12 -6.48
N MET A 139 17.11 -5.38 -6.87
CA MET A 139 18.12 -6.41 -6.58
C MET A 139 18.89 -6.71 -7.87
N PRO A 140 20.23 -6.84 -7.83
CA PRO A 140 21.00 -7.19 -9.02
C PRO A 140 20.59 -8.58 -9.54
N GLY A 141 20.70 -8.82 -10.86
CA GLY A 141 20.11 -10.00 -11.51
C GLY A 141 20.56 -11.36 -10.94
N GLY A 142 21.80 -11.47 -10.45
CA GLY A 142 22.32 -12.68 -9.79
C GLY A 142 21.77 -12.92 -8.37
N SER A 143 21.00 -11.98 -7.84
CA SER A 143 20.49 -11.98 -6.47
C SER A 143 19.02 -12.36 -6.35
N LEU A 144 18.31 -12.51 -7.46
CA LEU A 144 16.85 -12.64 -7.44
C LEU A 144 16.38 -13.90 -6.71
N LEU A 145 17.16 -14.98 -6.70
CA LEU A 145 16.76 -16.25 -6.05
C LEU A 145 17.27 -16.39 -4.62
N LYS A 146 17.99 -15.39 -4.11
CA LYS A 146 18.58 -15.46 -2.77
C LYS A 146 17.64 -14.84 -1.75
N SER A 147 17.45 -15.58 -0.67
CA SER A 147 16.62 -15.20 0.46
C SER A 147 17.23 -14.02 1.23
N LEU A 148 16.39 -13.10 1.66
CA LEU A 148 16.76 -12.04 2.59
C LEU A 148 17.01 -12.60 3.99
N ARG A 149 17.86 -11.93 4.77
CA ARG A 149 18.20 -12.33 6.14
C ARG A 149 17.13 -11.86 7.12
N ILE A 150 15.94 -12.43 7.03
CA ILE A 150 14.81 -12.11 7.93
C ILE A 150 14.70 -13.19 8.99
N LEU A 151 15.41 -12.97 10.11
CA LEU A 151 15.42 -13.89 11.25
C LEU A 151 14.11 -13.83 12.05
N ASP A 152 13.63 -12.60 12.28
CA ASP A 152 12.39 -12.32 12.98
C ASP A 152 11.56 -11.33 12.17
N VAL A 153 10.37 -11.77 11.76
CA VAL A 153 9.44 -10.97 10.95
C VAL A 153 8.87 -9.82 11.76
N GLN A 154 8.60 -10.01 13.07
CA GLN A 154 8.06 -8.97 13.92
C GLN A 154 9.09 -7.89 14.19
N GLY A 155 10.32 -8.25 14.56
CA GLY A 155 11.43 -7.32 14.77
C GLY A 155 11.81 -6.55 13.50
N THR A 156 11.76 -7.20 12.34
CA THR A 156 11.97 -6.54 11.04
C THR A 156 10.86 -5.52 10.76
N SER A 157 9.59 -5.92 10.92
CA SER A 157 8.45 -5.01 10.77
C SER A 157 8.53 -3.84 11.75
N HIS A 158 8.91 -4.07 13.01
CA HIS A 158 9.12 -3.02 14.00
C HIS A 158 10.22 -2.02 13.62
N SER A 159 11.34 -2.52 13.10
CA SER A 159 12.43 -1.66 12.60
C SER A 159 11.96 -0.81 11.43
N MET A 160 11.14 -1.39 10.55
CA MET A 160 10.49 -0.67 9.47
C MET A 160 9.51 0.38 9.99
N ASN A 161 8.77 0.06 11.07
CA ASN A 161 7.80 0.95 11.68
C ASN A 161 8.42 2.15 12.40
N ALA A 162 9.65 2.02 12.88
CA ALA A 162 10.33 3.12 13.55
C ALA A 162 10.53 4.34 12.63
N GLN A 163 10.70 4.12 11.32
CA GLN A 163 10.99 5.18 10.34
C GLN A 163 9.77 6.04 9.97
N PHE A 164 8.57 5.61 10.34
CA PHE A 164 7.31 6.31 10.04
C PHE A 164 6.75 7.06 11.24
N LYS A 165 7.46 7.08 12.37
CA LYS A 165 7.03 7.74 13.60
C LYS A 165 7.64 9.13 13.70
N SER A 166 6.87 10.06 14.27
CA SER A 166 7.34 11.38 14.71
C SER A 166 7.88 12.27 13.58
N LEU A 167 7.08 12.48 12.54
CA LEU A 167 7.40 13.45 11.50
C LEU A 167 7.07 14.88 11.96
N ASN A 168 7.91 15.84 11.59
CA ASN A 168 7.66 17.25 11.87
C ASN A 168 6.53 17.79 10.98
N PRO A 169 5.91 18.93 11.35
CA PRO A 169 4.92 19.57 10.50
C PRO A 169 5.45 19.85 9.09
N GLY A 170 4.69 19.43 8.07
CA GLY A 170 5.08 19.54 6.67
C GLY A 170 6.06 18.46 6.17
N GLU A 171 6.49 17.52 7.02
CA GLU A 171 7.21 16.32 6.59
C GLU A 171 6.25 15.18 6.24
N ALA A 172 6.60 14.43 5.20
CA ALA A 172 5.87 13.23 4.80
C ALA A 172 6.84 12.18 4.24
N THR A 173 6.53 10.92 4.47
CA THR A 173 7.28 9.79 3.92
C THR A 173 6.35 8.73 3.34
N VAL A 174 6.84 7.99 2.34
CA VAL A 174 6.12 6.86 1.73
C VAL A 174 7.05 5.70 1.43
N LEU A 175 6.59 4.49 1.73
CA LEU A 175 7.10 3.23 1.20
C LEU A 175 6.02 2.63 0.29
N GLN A 176 6.35 2.46 -0.98
CA GLN A 176 5.46 1.89 -1.99
C GLN A 176 6.04 0.58 -2.51
N TRP A 177 5.24 -0.47 -2.49
CA TRP A 177 5.52 -1.78 -3.04
C TRP A 177 4.56 -2.09 -4.18
N CYS A 178 5.04 -2.15 -5.42
CA CYS A 178 4.24 -2.67 -6.52
C CYS A 178 4.60 -4.14 -6.76
N ILE A 179 3.66 -5.06 -6.56
CA ILE A 179 3.91 -6.50 -6.68
C ILE A 179 3.04 -7.16 -7.74
N PHE A 180 3.55 -8.23 -8.34
CA PHE A 180 2.77 -9.17 -9.13
C PHE A 180 3.22 -10.61 -8.87
N PRO A 181 2.30 -11.60 -8.92
CA PRO A 181 2.63 -12.98 -8.60
C PRO A 181 3.45 -13.66 -9.71
N GLN A 182 4.47 -14.41 -9.31
CA GLN A 182 5.28 -15.22 -10.23
C GLN A 182 4.63 -16.58 -10.51
N ARG A 183 5.12 -17.26 -11.54
CA ARG A 183 4.78 -18.68 -11.76
C ARG A 183 5.54 -19.53 -10.74
N PRO A 184 4.90 -20.54 -10.14
CA PRO A 184 5.63 -21.55 -9.37
C PRO A 184 6.78 -22.10 -10.22
N ARG A 185 7.96 -22.22 -9.61
CA ARG A 185 9.16 -22.78 -10.25
C ARG A 185 9.48 -24.11 -9.60
N ALA A 186 10.11 -25.00 -10.36
CA ALA A 186 10.69 -26.19 -9.77
C ALA A 186 11.79 -25.77 -8.79
N ALA A 187 11.78 -26.33 -7.59
CA ALA A 187 12.79 -26.05 -6.59
C ALA A 187 14.10 -26.75 -6.97
N GLU A 188 15.17 -25.98 -7.13
CA GLU A 188 16.53 -26.51 -7.14
C GLU A 188 17.08 -26.59 -5.71
N SER A 189 18.05 -27.46 -5.45
CA SER A 189 18.57 -27.71 -4.10
C SER A 189 19.07 -26.45 -3.39
N ALA A 190 19.62 -25.49 -4.13
CA ALA A 190 20.18 -24.26 -3.60
C ALA A 190 19.14 -23.21 -3.16
N ASP A 191 17.93 -23.24 -3.72
CA ASP A 191 16.90 -22.21 -3.51
C ASP A 191 15.57 -22.79 -3.01
N LYS A 192 15.59 -24.05 -2.53
CA LYS A 192 14.39 -24.81 -2.14
C LYS A 192 13.55 -24.09 -1.08
N GLU A 193 14.16 -23.45 -0.09
CA GLU A 193 13.44 -22.72 0.96
C GLU A 193 12.76 -21.46 0.42
N PHE A 194 13.44 -20.72 -0.47
CA PHE A 194 12.90 -19.48 -1.04
C PHE A 194 11.71 -19.76 -1.98
N VAL A 195 11.81 -20.80 -2.80
CA VAL A 195 10.79 -21.18 -3.79
C VAL A 195 9.68 -22.05 -3.17
N ALA A 196 9.84 -22.53 -1.94
CA ALA A 196 8.81 -23.29 -1.23
C ALA A 196 7.55 -22.46 -0.92
N ASP A 197 7.68 -21.14 -0.82
CA ASP A 197 6.57 -20.22 -0.63
C ASP A 197 6.20 -19.50 -1.94
N HIS A 198 5.06 -18.80 -1.93
CA HIS A 198 4.63 -17.99 -3.06
C HIS A 198 5.60 -16.83 -3.29
N THR A 199 6.05 -16.67 -4.53
CA THR A 199 6.99 -15.63 -4.93
C THR A 199 6.31 -14.53 -5.72
N PHE A 200 6.79 -13.31 -5.51
CA PHE A 200 6.30 -12.09 -6.13
C PHE A 200 7.46 -11.35 -6.76
N SER A 201 7.22 -10.84 -7.95
CA SER A 201 8.08 -9.83 -8.51
C SER A 201 7.61 -8.47 -8.03
N ALA A 202 8.55 -7.68 -7.52
CA ALA A 202 8.28 -6.45 -6.81
C ALA A 202 9.12 -5.28 -7.34
N ILE A 203 8.61 -4.09 -7.08
CA ILE A 203 9.32 -2.81 -7.15
C ILE A 203 9.08 -2.13 -5.81
N ALA A 204 10.14 -1.67 -5.16
CA ALA A 204 10.04 -0.87 -3.95
C ALA A 204 10.44 0.57 -4.27
N ARG A 205 9.65 1.54 -3.81
CA ARG A 205 9.96 2.97 -3.91
C ARG A 205 9.85 3.62 -2.56
N LEU A 206 10.79 4.53 -2.30
CA LEU A 206 10.80 5.38 -1.11
C LEU A 206 10.65 6.81 -1.58
N GLY A 207 9.77 7.57 -0.93
CA GLY A 207 9.59 8.98 -1.16
C GLY A 207 9.60 9.74 0.15
N ALA A 208 10.09 10.97 0.12
CA ALA A 208 9.98 11.90 1.24
C ALA A 208 9.78 13.35 0.76
N ALA A 209 9.08 14.13 1.58
CA ALA A 209 8.87 15.56 1.46
C ALA A 209 9.11 16.21 2.83
N GLY A 210 9.59 17.45 2.83
CA GLY A 210 10.02 18.19 4.02
C GLY A 210 11.48 18.64 3.95
N GLU A 211 11.89 19.49 4.89
CA GLU A 211 13.24 20.10 4.91
C GLU A 211 14.37 19.07 4.83
N TYR A 212 14.17 17.90 5.46
CA TYR A 212 15.15 16.80 5.51
C TYR A 212 14.82 15.61 4.59
N ALA A 213 14.14 15.83 3.46
CA ALA A 213 13.66 14.74 2.59
C ALA A 213 14.73 13.73 2.15
N GLN A 214 15.94 14.18 1.78
CA GLN A 214 17.01 13.25 1.37
C GLN A 214 17.48 12.34 2.51
N GLY A 215 17.54 12.89 3.72
CA GLY A 215 17.89 12.13 4.91
C GLY A 215 16.83 11.10 5.25
N MET A 216 15.55 11.49 5.23
CA MET A 216 14.43 10.55 5.44
C MET A 216 14.45 9.37 4.46
N VAL A 217 14.73 9.60 3.17
CA VAL A 217 14.88 8.50 2.20
C VAL A 217 16.08 7.61 2.53
N LYS A 218 17.20 8.20 2.97
CA LYS A 218 18.38 7.44 3.39
C LYS A 218 18.09 6.58 4.62
N ASP A 219 17.37 7.13 5.59
CA ASP A 219 16.99 6.44 6.83
C ASP A 219 16.03 5.28 6.54
N LEU A 220 15.01 5.50 5.70
CA LEU A 220 14.16 4.43 5.17
C LEU A 220 14.98 3.35 4.46
N SER A 221 15.92 3.73 3.60
CA SER A 221 16.78 2.77 2.88
C SER A 221 17.71 1.99 3.80
N SER A 222 18.05 2.51 4.98
CA SER A 222 18.96 1.87 5.93
C SER A 222 18.38 0.58 6.50
N VAL A 223 17.05 0.52 6.68
CA VAL A 223 16.38 -0.67 7.18
C VAL A 223 16.38 -1.80 6.15
N PHE A 224 16.40 -1.48 4.85
CA PHE A 224 16.60 -2.49 3.81
C PHE A 224 17.99 -3.13 3.88
N LYS A 225 19.01 -2.37 4.28
CA LYS A 225 20.38 -2.88 4.42
C LYS A 225 20.51 -3.90 5.55
N SER A 226 19.68 -3.81 6.60
CA SER A 226 19.76 -4.73 7.74
C SER A 226 19.23 -6.12 7.42
N VAL A 227 18.34 -6.25 6.42
CA VAL A 227 17.79 -7.53 5.97
C VAL A 227 18.56 -8.15 4.79
N GLU A 228 19.63 -7.50 4.32
CA GLU A 228 20.43 -8.04 3.22
C GLU A 228 21.17 -9.31 3.64
N SER A 229 21.28 -10.24 2.69
CA SER A 229 22.08 -11.46 2.84
C SER A 229 23.19 -11.50 1.78
N PRO A 230 24.20 -12.37 1.92
CA PRO A 230 25.16 -12.61 0.85
C PRO A 230 24.45 -13.04 -0.44
N GLY A 231 24.48 -12.15 -1.43
CA GLY A 231 23.80 -12.38 -2.69
C GLY A 231 22.32 -11.96 -2.71
N ALA A 232 21.75 -11.34 -1.67
CA ALA A 232 20.44 -10.67 -1.72
C ALA A 232 20.59 -9.25 -1.17
N ARG A 233 20.90 -8.29 -2.05
CA ARG A 233 21.18 -6.88 -1.67
C ARG A 233 20.28 -5.91 -2.42
N PHE A 234 19.84 -4.87 -1.73
CA PHE A 234 19.09 -3.79 -2.33
C PHE A 234 20.06 -2.73 -2.86
N GLN A 235 19.80 -2.26 -4.07
CA GLN A 235 20.55 -1.22 -4.74
C GLN A 235 19.61 -0.14 -5.24
N LYS A 236 20.09 1.10 -5.29
CA LYS A 236 19.36 2.18 -5.92
C LYS A 236 19.27 1.91 -7.42
N ARG A 237 18.05 1.87 -7.95
CA ARG A 237 17.78 1.83 -9.39
C ARG A 237 17.72 3.24 -9.93
N LEU A 238 18.51 3.51 -10.97
CA LEU A 238 18.45 4.78 -11.69
C LEU A 238 17.20 4.81 -12.57
N MET A 239 16.19 5.52 -12.10
CA MET A 239 14.93 5.75 -12.82
C MET A 239 14.63 7.25 -12.83
N PRO A 240 14.21 7.81 -13.97
CA PRO A 240 13.74 9.19 -14.02
C PRO A 240 12.39 9.32 -13.30
N ASN A 241 12.11 10.53 -12.80
CA ASN A 241 10.83 10.94 -12.24
C ASN A 241 10.25 9.98 -11.19
N VAL A 242 11.07 9.42 -10.29
CA VAL A 242 10.57 8.46 -9.28
C VAL A 242 9.43 9.03 -8.44
N GLY A 243 9.44 10.32 -8.11
CA GLY A 243 8.33 10.98 -7.42
C GLY A 243 7.02 10.91 -8.20
N GLU A 244 7.01 11.28 -9.48
CA GLU A 244 5.83 11.14 -10.36
C GLU A 244 5.37 9.68 -10.47
N ARG A 245 6.33 8.75 -10.52
CA ARG A 245 6.06 7.31 -10.57
C ARG A 245 5.40 6.79 -9.30
N ILE A 246 5.73 7.35 -8.14
CA ILE A 246 5.07 7.08 -6.86
C ILE A 246 3.62 7.55 -6.94
N ASN A 247 3.38 8.82 -7.32
CA ASN A 247 2.03 9.40 -7.41
C ASN A 247 1.11 8.59 -8.34
N LEU A 248 1.66 8.14 -9.47
CA LEU A 248 0.93 7.35 -10.47
C LEU A 248 0.87 5.85 -10.17
N ARG A 249 1.53 5.36 -9.10
CA ARG A 249 1.69 3.91 -8.82
C ARG A 249 2.18 3.13 -10.04
N SER A 250 3.01 3.78 -10.84
CA SER A 250 3.30 3.32 -12.19
C SER A 250 4.04 1.99 -12.15
N SER A 251 3.60 1.00 -12.92
CA SER A 251 4.39 -0.23 -13.05
C SER A 251 5.56 0.02 -14.02
N THR A 252 6.73 -0.58 -13.77
CA THR A 252 7.83 -0.59 -14.76
C THR A 252 7.79 -1.85 -15.58
N ALA A 253 8.27 -1.78 -16.82
CA ALA A 253 8.78 -2.96 -17.50
C ALA A 253 10.00 -3.48 -16.71
N GLY A 254 9.91 -4.72 -16.24
CA GLY A 254 10.91 -5.32 -15.35
C GLY A 254 10.65 -4.96 -13.88
N PHE A 255 10.43 -5.98 -13.07
CA PHE A 255 10.31 -5.87 -11.62
C PHE A 255 11.62 -6.41 -11.05
N PRO A 256 12.49 -5.51 -10.53
CA PRO A 256 13.88 -5.85 -10.25
C PRO A 256 14.07 -6.54 -8.91
N ILE A 257 13.00 -6.78 -8.15
CA ILE A 257 13.03 -7.49 -6.88
C ILE A 257 12.22 -8.77 -7.04
N LEU A 258 12.75 -9.89 -6.56
CA LEU A 258 11.99 -11.11 -6.37
C LEU A 258 11.97 -11.38 -4.87
N ILE A 259 10.78 -11.59 -4.33
CA ILE A 259 10.57 -11.71 -2.90
C ILE A 259 9.53 -12.79 -2.63
N ASN A 260 9.69 -13.59 -1.58
CA ASN A 260 8.67 -14.55 -1.18
C ASN A 260 7.62 -13.91 -0.24
N ALA A 261 6.50 -14.60 -0.01
CA ALA A 261 5.40 -14.10 0.80
C ALA A 261 5.82 -13.74 2.23
N LYS A 262 6.67 -14.57 2.86
CA LYS A 262 7.18 -14.36 4.21
C LYS A 262 8.04 -13.10 4.29
N GLU A 263 8.99 -12.94 3.38
CA GLU A 263 9.85 -11.76 3.31
C GLU A 263 9.04 -10.49 3.05
N PHE A 264 8.09 -10.55 2.11
CA PHE A 264 7.23 -9.42 1.79
C PHE A 264 6.39 -8.99 3.00
N SER A 265 5.83 -9.96 3.73
CA SER A 265 5.04 -9.67 4.94
C SER A 265 5.84 -8.91 6.01
N ALA A 266 7.16 -9.17 6.11
CA ALA A 266 8.05 -8.48 7.04
C ALA A 266 8.38 -7.05 6.58
N LEU A 267 8.64 -6.87 5.29
CA LEU A 267 9.08 -5.59 4.71
C LEU A 267 7.96 -4.58 4.46
N MET A 268 6.69 -5.02 4.40
CA MET A 268 5.57 -4.08 4.29
C MET A 268 5.42 -3.17 5.51
N GLY A 269 5.96 -3.56 6.68
CA GLY A 269 5.84 -2.78 7.90
C GLY A 269 4.39 -2.66 8.39
N TRP A 270 3.58 -3.71 8.19
CA TRP A 270 2.23 -3.77 8.75
C TRP A 270 2.29 -3.98 10.27
N PRO A 271 1.29 -3.49 11.03
CA PRO A 271 1.31 -3.56 12.48
C PRO A 271 0.97 -4.96 13.01
N LEU A 272 1.95 -5.88 12.98
CA LEU A 272 1.77 -7.31 13.29
C LEU A 272 1.50 -7.63 14.77
N ASN A 273 1.68 -6.68 15.68
CA ASN A 273 1.51 -6.85 17.12
C ASN A 273 0.22 -6.20 17.65
N GLY A 274 -0.74 -5.92 16.76
CA GLY A 274 -1.96 -5.21 17.15
C GLY A 274 -1.75 -3.73 17.48
N SER A 275 -0.55 -3.17 17.26
CA SER A 275 -0.31 -1.72 17.39
C SER A 275 -0.94 -0.89 16.27
N GLY A 276 -1.63 -1.55 15.33
CA GLY A 276 -2.42 -0.91 14.30
C GLY A 276 -3.34 0.10 14.96
N ALA A 277 -3.37 1.30 14.39
CA ALA A 277 -3.84 2.51 15.04
C ALA A 277 -4.99 2.28 16.02
N ARG A 278 -4.88 2.83 17.23
CA ARG A 278 -5.95 2.93 18.24
C ARG A 278 -7.14 3.79 17.78
N ARG A 279 -7.41 3.85 16.47
CA ARG A 279 -8.66 4.42 15.95
C ARG A 279 -9.73 3.40 16.30
N ALA A 280 -10.71 3.82 17.10
CA ALA A 280 -11.87 3.01 17.40
C ALA A 280 -12.43 2.41 16.10
N LYS A 281 -12.76 1.12 16.12
CA LYS A 281 -13.42 0.42 15.01
C LYS A 281 -14.50 1.34 14.46
N ARG A 282 -14.41 1.70 13.19
CA ARG A 282 -15.39 2.58 12.54
C ARG A 282 -16.69 1.77 12.43
N ILE A 283 -17.64 2.05 13.32
CA ILE A 283 -18.97 1.45 13.25
C ILE A 283 -19.82 2.38 12.38
N ALA A 284 -20.26 1.88 11.23
CA ALA A 284 -21.22 2.59 10.41
C ALA A 284 -22.55 2.72 11.18
N PRO A 285 -23.13 3.92 11.34
CA PRO A 285 -24.41 4.05 12.00
C PRO A 285 -25.50 3.31 11.22
N THR A 286 -26.11 2.33 11.86
CA THR A 286 -27.28 1.62 11.31
C THR A 286 -28.46 2.57 11.12
N LEU A 287 -29.48 2.16 10.35
CA LEU A 287 -30.71 2.95 10.16
C LEU A 287 -31.43 3.24 11.49
N MET A 288 -31.20 2.42 12.52
CA MET A 288 -31.73 2.60 13.87
C MET A 288 -31.13 3.80 14.62
N HIS A 289 -29.97 4.30 14.18
CA HIS A 289 -29.39 5.51 14.73
C HIS A 289 -30.08 6.71 14.07
N ASP A 290 -31.05 7.25 14.79
CA ASP A 290 -31.81 8.40 14.34
C ASP A 290 -30.92 9.66 14.33
N SER A 291 -31.22 10.58 13.42
CA SER A 291 -30.69 11.94 13.46
C SER A 291 -31.50 12.85 14.40
N GLN A 292 -32.67 12.40 14.81
CA GLN A 292 -33.55 13.05 15.78
C GLN A 292 -33.17 12.62 17.21
N GLY A 293 -32.85 13.59 18.07
CA GLY A 293 -32.48 13.35 19.47
C GLY A 293 -31.21 14.10 19.91
N ILE A 294 -30.56 13.59 20.95
CA ILE A 294 -29.33 14.19 21.49
C ILE A 294 -28.15 13.81 20.60
N VAL A 295 -27.69 14.75 19.79
CA VAL A 295 -26.54 14.56 18.90
C VAL A 295 -25.26 14.38 19.72
N ILE A 296 -24.66 13.19 19.66
CA ILE A 296 -23.39 12.89 20.34
C ILE A 296 -22.20 13.34 19.49
N GLY A 297 -22.37 13.33 18.16
CA GLY A 297 -21.32 13.72 17.23
C GLY A 297 -21.61 13.26 15.80
N THR A 298 -20.54 13.15 15.02
CA THR A 298 -20.56 12.60 13.66
C THR A 298 -19.82 11.26 13.64
N PRO A 299 -20.22 10.31 12.77
CA PRO A 299 -19.57 9.03 12.68
C PRO A 299 -18.20 9.22 12.02
N ASN A 300 -17.23 8.43 12.45
CA ASN A 300 -15.90 8.39 11.83
C ASN A 300 -15.90 7.59 10.51
N SER A 301 -17.05 7.46 9.82
CA SER A 301 -17.16 6.76 8.53
C SER A 301 -17.24 7.80 7.39
N PRO A 302 -16.27 7.84 6.45
CA PRO A 302 -16.25 8.76 5.31
C PRO A 302 -17.53 8.86 4.51
N LYS A 303 -18.18 7.71 4.21
CA LYS A 303 -19.47 7.70 3.49
C LYS A 303 -20.60 8.43 4.23
N GLN A 304 -20.44 8.69 5.53
CA GLN A 304 -21.48 9.25 6.40
C GLN A 304 -20.96 10.35 7.32
N GLN A 305 -19.82 11.00 7.02
CA GLN A 305 -19.24 12.05 7.88
C GLN A 305 -20.22 13.20 8.18
N ASN A 306 -21.11 13.51 7.24
CA ASN A 306 -22.14 14.55 7.39
C ASN A 306 -23.40 14.08 8.12
N ARG A 307 -23.56 12.78 8.37
CA ARG A 307 -24.70 12.24 9.11
C ARG A 307 -24.44 12.46 10.59
N ARG A 308 -25.38 13.07 11.31
CA ARG A 308 -25.29 13.17 12.77
C ARG A 308 -25.67 11.83 13.40
N VAL A 309 -24.94 11.42 14.43
CA VAL A 309 -25.34 10.29 15.30
C VAL A 309 -25.99 10.88 16.53
N ALA A 310 -27.28 10.62 16.71
CA ALA A 310 -28.02 11.01 17.90
C ALA A 310 -28.47 9.80 18.72
N ILE A 311 -28.60 10.00 20.03
CA ILE A 311 -29.33 9.10 20.92
C ILE A 311 -30.80 9.51 20.82
N PRO A 312 -31.71 8.62 20.41
CA PRO A 312 -33.14 8.92 20.40
C PRO A 312 -33.63 9.12 21.84
N GLU A 313 -34.61 10.00 22.05
CA GLU A 313 -35.12 10.31 23.39
C GLU A 313 -35.66 9.07 24.12
N SER A 314 -36.24 8.12 23.39
CA SER A 314 -36.69 6.84 23.95
C SER A 314 -35.55 6.03 24.59
N ALA A 315 -34.32 6.14 24.07
CA ALA A 315 -33.15 5.48 24.63
C ALA A 315 -32.59 6.18 25.89
N LEU A 316 -33.08 7.38 26.25
CA LEU A 316 -32.72 8.01 27.53
C LEU A 316 -33.32 7.30 28.74
N THR A 317 -34.32 6.43 28.51
CA THR A 317 -34.92 5.59 29.54
C THR A 317 -34.09 4.35 29.87
N VAL A 318 -33.08 4.02 29.05
CA VAL A 318 -32.18 2.89 29.31
C VAL A 318 -30.83 3.37 29.85
N HIS A 319 -30.24 2.55 30.74
CA HIS A 319 -28.93 2.85 31.28
C HIS A 319 -27.85 2.82 30.18
N THR A 320 -27.14 3.94 30.01
CA THR A 320 -26.04 4.07 29.04
C THR A 320 -24.69 3.92 29.75
N TRP A 321 -23.78 3.16 29.13
CA TRP A 321 -22.44 2.93 29.64
C TRP A 321 -21.41 3.64 28.74
N VAL A 322 -20.59 4.51 29.32
CA VAL A 322 -19.49 5.18 28.60
C VAL A 322 -18.16 4.67 29.15
N ILE A 323 -17.52 3.78 28.41
CA ILE A 323 -16.29 3.08 28.84
C ILE A 323 -15.10 3.57 28.01
N GLY A 324 -13.94 3.74 28.65
CA GLY A 324 -12.70 4.11 27.97
C GLY A 324 -11.57 4.48 28.94
N PRO A 325 -10.29 4.45 28.51
CA PRO A 325 -9.14 4.85 29.33
C PRO A 325 -9.23 6.29 29.87
N SER A 326 -8.39 6.65 30.84
CA SER A 326 -8.24 8.05 31.27
C SER A 326 -7.77 8.93 30.09
N GLY A 327 -8.23 10.19 30.04
CA GLY A 327 -7.85 11.14 28.98
C GLY A 327 -8.59 11.01 27.65
N THR A 328 -9.47 10.03 27.45
CA THR A 328 -10.19 9.84 26.16
C THR A 328 -11.45 10.71 26.00
N GLY A 329 -11.63 11.75 26.82
CA GLY A 329 -12.77 12.68 26.69
C GLY A 329 -14.12 12.18 27.20
N LYS A 330 -14.19 11.13 28.04
CA LYS A 330 -15.46 10.60 28.60
C LYS A 330 -16.30 11.67 29.29
N SER A 331 -15.69 12.51 30.13
CA SER A 331 -16.39 13.59 30.84
C SER A 331 -16.97 14.63 29.86
N THR A 332 -16.24 14.92 28.78
CA THR A 332 -16.71 15.81 27.70
C THR A 332 -17.92 15.21 26.99
N CYS A 333 -17.88 13.92 26.66
CA CYS A 333 -19.00 13.20 26.06
C CYS A 333 -20.25 13.25 26.95
N CYS A 334 -20.13 12.95 28.25
CA CYS A 334 -21.25 13.00 29.20
C CYS A 334 -21.82 14.42 29.39
N THR A 335 -20.99 15.45 29.26
CA THR A 335 -21.43 16.84 29.37
C THR A 335 -22.16 17.28 28.11
N ALA A 336 -21.68 16.88 26.93
CA ALA A 336 -22.34 17.16 25.66
C ALA A 336 -23.67 16.42 25.51
N SER A 337 -23.80 15.23 26.11
CA SER A 337 -25.03 14.44 26.09
C SER A 337 -26.05 14.84 27.15
N ARG A 338 -25.75 15.78 28.05
CA ARG A 338 -26.75 16.30 28.98
C ARG A 338 -27.75 17.11 28.17
N PRO A 339 -29.05 16.76 28.19
CA PRO A 339 -30.06 17.65 27.64
C PRO A 339 -29.91 18.99 28.36
N ARG A 340 -30.12 20.10 27.64
CA ARG A 340 -30.43 21.41 28.25
C ARG A 340 -31.70 21.23 29.07
N LEU A 341 -31.55 20.67 30.27
CA LEU A 341 -32.55 20.68 31.31
C LEU A 341 -32.59 22.15 31.74
N TRP A 342 -33.45 22.93 31.08
CA TRP A 342 -33.94 24.15 31.67
C TRP A 342 -34.56 23.73 33.00
N ILE A 343 -33.86 24.07 34.08
CA ILE A 343 -34.49 24.23 35.38
C ILE A 343 -35.46 25.39 35.15
N ALA A 344 -36.71 25.06 34.83
CA ALA A 344 -37.79 26.00 35.05
C ALA A 344 -37.93 26.09 36.57
N ASP A 345 -37.33 27.13 37.15
CA ASP A 345 -37.72 27.62 38.47
C ASP A 345 -39.17 28.06 38.34
N SER A 346 -40.09 27.17 38.71
CA SER A 346 -41.47 27.52 39.02
C SER A 346 -41.50 28.15 40.40
N GLY A 347 -41.51 29.49 40.42
CA GLY A 347 -42.08 30.27 41.52
C GLY A 347 -43.60 30.22 41.51
#